data_AF-A0A1G8G6I3-F1
#
_entry.id   AF-A0A1G8G6I3-F1
#
_cell.length_a   1.000
_cell.length_b   1.000
_cell.length_c   1.000
_cell.angle_alpha   90.00
_cell.angle_beta   90.00
_cell.angle_gamma   90.00
#
_symmetry.space_group_name_H-M   'P 1'
#
loop_
_entity.id
_entity.type
_entity.pdbx_description
1 polymer ?
#
loop_
_entity_poly.entity_id
_entity_poly.type
_entity_poly.pdbx_seq_one_letter_code
_entity_poly.pdbx_strand_id
1 'polypeptide(L)' 'MHPQTYALIKTKPEYKEFLRFHPQWYRTLNKHPEKIEEFISASKVYHGQTIPQRLERFQKNMDMVLMILKLLNNK' A
#
# COMPACT_ATOMS: atom_id res chain seq x y z
N MET A 1 8.65 20.26 4.23
CA MET A 1 9.23 18.92 3.97
C MET A 1 10.38 19.10 3.00
N HIS A 2 11.50 18.37 3.16
CA HIS A 2 12.64 18.53 2.25
C HIS A 2 12.24 18.16 0.80
N PRO A 3 12.64 18.92 -0.24
CA PRO A 3 12.19 18.68 -1.61
C PRO A 3 12.50 17.27 -2.13
N GLN A 4 13.65 16.73 -1.74
CA GLN A 4 14.09 15.38 -2.16
C GLN A 4 13.25 14.27 -1.54
N THR A 5 12.88 14.37 -0.26
CA THR A 5 12.02 13.37 0.40
C THR A 5 10.60 13.43 -0.13
N TYR A 6 10.10 14.64 -0.43
CA TYR A 6 8.79 14.83 -1.05
C TYR A 6 8.73 14.25 -2.48
N ALA A 7 9.77 14.45 -3.28
CA ALA A 7 9.87 13.88 -4.63
C ALA A 7 9.78 12.34 -4.58
N LEU A 8 10.53 11.71 -3.66
CA LEU A 8 10.48 10.26 -3.45
C LEU A 8 9.08 9.79 -3.04
N ILE A 9 8.44 10.46 -2.09
CA ILE A 9 7.09 10.10 -1.63
C ILE A 9 6.06 10.23 -2.77
N LYS A 10 6.26 11.18 -3.68
CA LYS A 10 5.41 11.32 -4.87
C LYS A 10 5.58 10.17 -5.87
N THR A 11 6.70 9.44 -5.87
CA THR A 11 6.93 8.34 -6.82
C THR A 11 5.98 7.16 -6.59
N LYS A 12 5.48 6.96 -5.35
CA LYS A 12 4.58 5.85 -5.03
C LYS A 12 3.33 6.32 -4.28
N PRO A 13 2.12 5.93 -4.72
CA PRO A 13 0.88 6.32 -4.06
C PRO A 13 0.77 5.80 -2.63
N GLU A 14 1.33 4.62 -2.33
CA GLU A 14 1.35 4.00 -0.99
C GLU A 14 2.07 4.90 0.03
N TYR A 15 3.20 5.49 -0.35
CA TYR A 15 3.95 6.39 0.53
C TYR A 15 3.16 7.66 0.83
N LYS A 16 2.47 8.20 -0.19
CA LYS A 16 1.61 9.37 -0.02
C LYS A 16 0.41 9.06 0.88
N GLU A 17 -0.18 7.88 0.75
CA GLU A 17 -1.28 7.40 1.58
C GLU A 17 -0.83 7.22 3.04
N PHE A 18 0.27 6.50 3.26
CA PHE A 18 0.87 6.33 4.59
C PHE A 18 1.14 7.68 5.27
N LEU A 19 1.74 8.63 4.54
CA LEU A 19 2.06 9.96 5.06
C LEU A 19 0.81 10.76 5.45
N ARG A 20 -0.32 10.57 4.77
CA ARG A 20 -1.60 11.21 5.12
C ARG A 20 -2.16 10.67 6.43
N PHE A 21 -2.08 9.36 6.64
CA PHE A 21 -2.55 8.72 7.87
C PHE A 21 -1.58 8.94 9.04
N HIS A 22 -0.30 9.22 8.76
CA HIS A 22 0.76 9.36 9.76
C HIS A 22 1.48 10.72 9.61
N PRO A 23 0.80 11.85 9.90
CA PRO A 23 1.36 13.20 9.73
C PRO A 23 2.59 13.48 10.61
N GLN A 24 2.85 12.67 11.64
CA GLN A 24 4.11 12.74 12.41
C GLN A 24 5.34 12.58 11.50
N TRP A 25 5.25 11.75 10.46
CA TRP A 25 6.33 11.58 9.49
C TRP A 25 6.58 12.85 8.68
N TYR A 26 5.57 13.71 8.49
CA TYR A 26 5.78 15.01 7.85
C TYR A 26 6.74 15.88 8.66
N ARG A 27 6.56 15.91 9.99
CA ARG A 27 7.43 16.67 10.90
C ARG A 27 8.81 16.03 11.03
N THR A 28 8.85 14.69 11.17
CA THR A 28 10.10 13.93 11.28
C THR A 28 10.96 14.11 10.04
N LEU A 29 10.43 13.89 8.84
CA LEU A 29 11.18 14.02 7.58
C LEU A 29 11.48 15.47 7.20
N ASN A 30 10.81 16.44 7.84
CA ASN A 30 11.15 17.86 7.67
C ASN A 30 12.36 18.26 8.52
N LYS A 31 12.53 17.68 9.71
CA LYS A 31 13.67 17.94 10.60
C LYS A 31 14.86 17.00 10.32
N HIS A 32 14.56 15.77 9.93
CA HIS A 32 15.48 14.65 9.76
C HIS A 32 15.22 13.96 8.42
N PRO A 33 15.63 14.57 7.28
CA PRO A 33 15.44 13.98 5.96
C PRO A 33 16.15 12.63 5.79
N GLU A 34 17.19 12.35 6.56
CA GLU A 34 17.93 11.09 6.61
C GLU A 34 17.08 9.89 7.05
N LYS A 35 15.98 10.13 7.77
CA LYS A 35 15.05 9.08 8.25
C LYS A 35 14.09 8.57 7.18
N ILE A 36 14.35 8.87 5.91
CA ILE A 36 13.51 8.43 4.79
C ILE A 36 13.46 6.90 4.66
N GLU A 37 14.56 6.22 4.97
CA GLU A 37 14.60 4.75 4.96
C GLU A 37 13.72 4.14 6.07
N GLU A 38 13.70 4.75 7.25
CA GLU A 38 12.79 4.35 8.34
C GLU A 38 11.32 4.56 7.92
N PHE A 39 11.02 5.68 7.26
CA PHE A 39 9.69 5.93 6.70
C PHE A 39 9.29 4.88 5.66
N ILE A 40 10.21 4.51 4.75
CA ILE A 40 9.96 3.49 3.73
C ILE A 40 9.70 2.13 4.41
N SER A 41 10.49 1.77 5.42
CA SER A 41 10.30 0.54 6.18
C SER A 41 8.95 0.53 6.92
N ALA A 42 8.63 1.61 7.64
CA ALA A 42 7.36 1.76 8.34
C ALA A 42 6.16 1.72 7.36
N SER A 43 6.28 2.37 6.21
CA SER A 43 5.28 2.32 5.15
C SER A 43 5.13 0.90 4.58
N LYS A 44 6.23 0.16 4.41
CA LYS A 44 6.21 -1.24 3.96
C LYS A 44 5.59 -2.16 5.01
N VAL A 45 5.77 -1.91 6.31
CA VAL A 45 5.11 -2.68 7.37
C VAL A 45 3.61 -2.37 7.41
N TYR A 46 3.24 -1.08 7.35
CA TYR A 46 1.85 -0.63 7.26
C TYR A 46 1.13 -1.22 6.03
N HIS A 47 1.81 -1.28 4.89
CA HIS A 47 1.28 -1.85 3.65
C HIS A 47 1.48 -3.38 3.54
N GLY A 48 2.42 -3.94 4.28
CA GLY A 48 2.76 -5.37 4.32
C GLY A 48 1.67 -6.23 4.93
N GLN A 49 0.69 -5.61 5.60
CA GLN A 49 -0.56 -6.23 6.04
C GLN A 49 -1.79 -5.84 5.20
N THR A 50 -1.65 -5.10 4.09
CA THR A 50 -2.79 -4.70 3.23
C THR A 50 -2.84 -5.43 1.87
N ILE A 51 -1.95 -6.40 1.64
CA ILE A 51 -2.17 -7.45 0.63
C ILE A 51 -3.29 -8.44 1.00
N PRO A 52 -3.57 -8.87 2.25
CA PRO A 52 -4.61 -9.85 2.51
C PRO A 52 -6.00 -9.37 2.07
N GLN A 53 -6.39 -8.11 2.28
CA GLN A 53 -7.71 -7.65 1.81
C GLN A 53 -7.87 -7.65 0.29
N ARG A 54 -6.83 -7.27 -0.45
CA ARG A 54 -6.88 -7.31 -1.92
C ARG A 54 -6.76 -8.74 -2.44
N LEU A 55 -5.98 -9.60 -1.77
CA LEU A 55 -5.84 -11.02 -2.05
C LEU A 55 -7.12 -11.80 -1.72
N GLU A 56 -7.81 -11.48 -0.63
CA GLU A 56 -9.11 -12.04 -0.24
C GLU A 56 -10.19 -11.64 -1.23
N ARG A 57 -10.24 -10.35 -1.65
CA ARG A 57 -11.15 -9.91 -2.70
C ARG A 57 -10.86 -10.58 -4.04
N PHE A 58 -9.58 -10.76 -4.37
CA PHE A 58 -9.15 -11.47 -5.57
C PHE A 58 -9.55 -12.95 -5.54
N GLN A 59 -9.30 -13.64 -4.42
CA GLN A 59 -9.71 -15.03 -4.19
C GLN A 59 -11.24 -15.18 -4.32
N LYS A 60 -12.00 -14.30 -3.66
CA LYS A 60 -13.47 -14.30 -3.73
C LYS A 60 -13.99 -14.10 -5.17
N ASN A 61 -13.34 -13.24 -5.95
CA ASN A 61 -13.69 -13.04 -7.35
C ASN A 61 -13.34 -14.27 -8.20
N MET A 62 -12.20 -14.91 -7.96
CA MET A 62 -11.81 -16.17 -8.63
C MET A 62 -12.76 -17.32 -8.30
N ASP A 63 -13.18 -17.45 -7.03
CA ASP A 63 -14.14 -18.47 -6.60
C ASP A 63 -15.49 -18.31 -7.31
N MET A 64 -15.96 -17.07 -7.45
CA MET A 64 -17.19 -16.76 -8.20
C MET A 64 -17.05 -17.10 -9.69
N VAL A 65 -15.92 -16.78 -10.31
CA VAL A 65 -15.63 -17.14 -11.72
C VAL A 65 -15.61 -18.66 -11.90
N LEU A 66 -14.95 -19.40 -11.01
CA LEU A 66 -14.91 -20.86 -11.05
C LEU A 66 -16.29 -21.50 -10.88
N MET A 67 -17.15 -20.91 -10.03
CA MET A 67 -18.54 -21.35 -9.88
C MET A 67 -19.34 -21.16 -11.18
N ILE A 68 -19.20 -20.01 -11.86
CA ILE A 68 -19.84 -19.75 -13.15
C ILE A 68 -19.34 -20.75 -14.21
N LEU A 69 -18.03 -20.97 -14.29
CA LEU A 69 -17.45 -21.93 -15.24
C LEU A 69 -17.94 -23.37 -15.00
N LYS A 70 -18.09 -23.79 -13.73
CA LYS A 70 -18.69 -25.09 -13.39
C LYS A 70 -20.12 -25.24 -13.88
N LEU A 71 -20.95 -24.20 -13.75
CA LEU A 71 -22.34 -24.23 -14.22
C LEU A 71 -22.43 -24.31 -15.75
N LEU A 72 -21.50 -23.65 -16.46
CA LEU A 72 -21.43 -23.68 -17.92
C LEU A 72 -20.92 -25.03 -18.45
N ASN A 73 -20.02 -25.67 -17.72
CA ASN A 73 -19.41 -26.95 -18.11
C ASN A 73 -20.23 -28.18 -17.67
N ASN A 74 -21.29 -28.00 -16.89
CA ASN A 74 -22.25 -29.03 -16.48
C ASN A 74 -23.58 -28.99 -17.28
N LYS A 75 -23.55 -28.44 -18.50
CA LYS A 75 -24.59 -28.61 -19.53
C LYS A 75 -24.05 -29.52 -20.63
#